data_AF-A0A0R2VMI0-F1
#
_entry.id   AF-A0A0R2VMI0-F1
#
_cell.length_a   1.000
_cell.length_b   1.000
_cell.length_c   1.000
_cell.angle_alpha   90.00
_cell.angle_beta   90.00
_cell.angle_gamma   90.00
#
_symmetry.space_group_name_H-M   'P 1'
#
loop_
_entity.id
_entity.type
_entity.pdbx_description
1 polymer ?
#
loop_
_entity_poly.entity_id
_entity_poly.type
_entity_poly.pdbx_seq_one_letter_code
_entity_poly.pdbx_strand_id
1 'polypeptide(L)'
;MASVGEYEGELGDMTISVDINKKAKTITIADKGIGMTVDEVRKYINQVAFSSAQEFLDKYKGVEDGKSIIGHFGLGFYSAFMVADHVTIRTRSWKGEPAVQWDCDGSPEYSITETDKEERGTEIILQINDESKEFLKSERLEELLNKYCRFLPVPIQYGTKEETYKEEGSDKEKKRKVPNIINNPEPAWTKKPSALEDADYKSFYNELYPYSTPPLFWIHLNVDYPFNLTGILYFPQIKKNFEAQKNKIQLYSNQVYVTDEVKEIVPEWLTLLHGVIDSPDIPLNVSRSYLQSDPNVKKINSYITKKVADKLSSLFKKDRATFEQQWSNISVIIKYGMLTDDKFYEKAKDFVLLENTDGKFFTIEEYKAHISDLQTDKDKQLIMLYTHDAEEHHVYIDAARQRNYDVIQIDNIIDNHFISALENKLEGVQFKRVDADTIDKLIDKDEKVESVLNEEEQTSIKSLFEKVIDANAATVVLTPLSPEDNPVSVTRPEFMRRMKEMSSYNGMDFAASMPDQYNLVINTNHPVMGSVLGIADEGEKESRIKQLHDLALLSQGMLKGNDLSTFVKRSFGMLAS
;
A
#
# COMPACT_ATOMS: atom_id res chain seq x y z
N MET A 1 -10.40 -17.85 -35.49
CA MET A 1 -10.91 -18.20 -36.85
C MET A 1 -11.87 -17.13 -37.36
N ALA A 2 -12.96 -16.80 -36.67
CA ALA A 2 -13.83 -15.68 -37.08
C ALA A 2 -13.08 -14.33 -37.14
N SER A 3 -12.25 -14.02 -36.14
CA SER A 3 -11.42 -12.81 -36.12
C SER A 3 -10.37 -12.72 -37.24
N VAL A 4 -10.02 -13.85 -37.87
CA VAL A 4 -9.04 -13.93 -38.97
C VAL A 4 -9.71 -14.26 -40.31
N GLY A 5 -11.04 -14.18 -40.38
CA GLY A 5 -11.82 -14.36 -41.63
C GLY A 5 -11.98 -15.80 -42.13
N GLU A 6 -11.52 -16.82 -41.38
CA GLU A 6 -11.66 -18.22 -41.80
C GLU A 6 -13.05 -18.84 -41.48
N TYR A 7 -13.85 -18.14 -40.67
CA TYR A 7 -15.22 -18.54 -40.37
C TYR A 7 -16.15 -17.34 -40.56
N GLU A 8 -17.05 -17.44 -41.53
CA GLU A 8 -17.99 -16.37 -41.92
C GLU A 8 -19.40 -16.53 -41.32
N GLY A 9 -19.63 -17.59 -40.54
CA GLY A 9 -20.92 -17.83 -39.87
C GLY A 9 -21.12 -17.03 -38.59
N GLU A 10 -22.34 -17.00 -38.07
CA GLU A 10 -22.62 -16.46 -36.74
C GLU A 10 -22.00 -17.34 -35.65
N LEU A 11 -21.29 -16.72 -34.70
CA LEU A 11 -20.64 -17.44 -33.61
C LEU A 11 -21.66 -18.14 -32.68
N GLY A 12 -22.85 -17.56 -32.53
CA GLY A 12 -23.89 -18.05 -31.63
C GLY A 12 -23.51 -17.88 -30.15
N ASP A 13 -24.13 -18.70 -29.30
CA ASP A 13 -23.82 -18.77 -27.88
C ASP A 13 -22.45 -19.42 -27.65
N MET A 14 -21.54 -18.69 -27.00
CA MET A 14 -20.17 -19.13 -26.67
C MET A 14 -20.00 -19.46 -25.18
N THR A 15 -21.10 -19.61 -24.44
CA THR A 15 -21.08 -19.92 -23.01
C THR A 15 -20.42 -21.27 -22.76
N ILE A 16 -19.51 -21.31 -21.78
CA ILE A 16 -18.96 -22.55 -21.22
C ILE A 16 -19.80 -22.93 -20.00
N SER A 17 -20.35 -24.13 -19.97
CA SER A 17 -21.08 -24.64 -18.80
C SER A 17 -20.20 -25.56 -17.96
N VAL A 18 -20.36 -25.45 -16.63
CA VAL A 18 -19.73 -26.35 -15.67
C VAL A 18 -20.82 -26.99 -14.83
N ASP A 19 -20.85 -28.31 -14.79
CA ASP A 19 -21.90 -29.09 -14.13
C ASP A 19 -21.32 -30.18 -13.22
N ILE A 20 -21.92 -30.37 -12.05
CA ILE A 20 -21.53 -31.42 -11.09
C ILE A 20 -22.61 -32.50 -11.04
N ASN A 21 -22.21 -33.75 -11.27
CA ASN A 21 -23.04 -34.91 -10.99
C ASN A 21 -22.50 -35.66 -9.77
N LYS A 22 -23.04 -35.34 -8.59
CA LYS A 22 -22.63 -35.97 -7.32
C LYS A 22 -22.87 -37.48 -7.28
N LYS A 23 -23.87 -37.99 -8.01
CA LYS A 23 -24.18 -39.43 -8.04
C LYS A 23 -23.19 -40.20 -8.90
N ALA A 24 -22.88 -39.67 -10.08
CA ALA A 24 -21.86 -40.24 -10.97
C ALA A 24 -20.43 -39.90 -10.51
N LYS A 25 -20.27 -38.99 -9.53
CA LYS A 25 -18.98 -38.41 -9.12
C LYS A 25 -18.22 -37.75 -10.28
N THR A 26 -18.95 -37.05 -11.15
CA THR A 26 -18.36 -36.37 -12.30
C THR A 26 -18.47 -34.86 -12.23
N ILE A 27 -17.51 -34.18 -12.84
CA ILE A 27 -17.59 -32.77 -13.21
C ILE A 27 -17.52 -32.71 -14.73
N THR A 28 -18.48 -32.00 -15.35
CA THR A 28 -18.53 -31.82 -16.80
C THR A 28 -18.27 -30.36 -17.14
N ILE A 29 -17.34 -30.10 -18.04
CA ILE A 29 -17.05 -28.78 -18.61
C ILE A 29 -17.42 -28.85 -20.09
N ALA A 30 -18.40 -28.07 -20.53
CA ALA A 30 -18.86 -28.07 -21.91
C ALA A 30 -18.68 -26.70 -22.56
N ASP A 31 -17.99 -26.65 -23.71
CA ASP A 31 -17.88 -25.48 -24.56
C ASP A 31 -18.71 -25.63 -25.85
N LYS A 32 -19.01 -24.49 -26.47
CA LYS A 32 -19.61 -24.38 -27.81
C LYS A 32 -18.59 -23.88 -28.85
N GLY A 33 -17.32 -24.17 -28.59
CA GLY A 33 -16.17 -23.74 -29.38
C GLY A 33 -16.08 -24.42 -30.74
N ILE A 34 -14.89 -24.47 -31.31
CA ILE A 34 -14.68 -25.05 -32.65
C ILE A 34 -14.85 -26.58 -32.68
N GLY A 35 -14.71 -27.24 -31.53
CA GLY A 35 -14.61 -28.70 -31.44
C GLY A 35 -13.35 -29.25 -32.15
N MET A 36 -13.21 -30.57 -32.16
CA MET A 36 -12.07 -31.25 -32.78
C MET A 36 -12.54 -32.35 -33.74
N THR A 37 -11.80 -32.56 -34.82
CA THR A 37 -11.89 -33.77 -35.65
C THR A 37 -11.17 -34.96 -35.00
N VAL A 38 -11.38 -36.17 -35.52
CA VAL A 38 -10.68 -37.36 -35.03
C VAL A 38 -9.15 -37.23 -35.09
N ASP A 39 -8.64 -36.59 -36.14
CA ASP A 39 -7.21 -36.38 -36.34
C ASP A 39 -6.67 -35.26 -35.44
N GLU A 40 -7.47 -34.23 -35.19
CA GLU A 40 -7.15 -33.18 -34.22
C GLU A 40 -7.11 -33.73 -32.79
N VAL A 41 -8.02 -34.65 -32.42
CA VAL A 41 -7.96 -35.37 -31.14
C VAL A 41 -6.66 -36.18 -31.04
N ARG A 42 -6.34 -36.99 -32.07
CA ARG A 42 -5.08 -37.76 -32.08
C ARG A 42 -3.85 -36.88 -31.96
N LYS A 43 -3.85 -35.72 -32.59
CA LYS A 43 -2.71 -34.81 -32.63
C LYS A 43 -2.58 -33.99 -31.35
N TYR A 44 -3.64 -33.36 -30.86
CA TYR A 44 -3.57 -32.37 -29.78
C TYR A 44 -3.87 -32.94 -28.39
N ILE A 45 -4.56 -34.09 -28.30
CA ILE A 45 -4.88 -34.73 -27.02
C ILE A 45 -3.93 -35.90 -26.72
N ASN A 46 -3.46 -36.64 -27.72
CA ASN A 46 -2.64 -37.84 -27.49
C ASN A 46 -1.13 -37.63 -27.71
N GLN A 47 -0.70 -36.56 -28.37
CA GLN A 47 0.73 -36.24 -28.47
C GLN A 47 1.12 -35.29 -27.34
N VAL A 48 1.86 -35.82 -26.37
CA VAL A 48 2.38 -35.03 -25.26
C VAL A 48 3.28 -33.90 -25.77
N ALA A 49 3.09 -32.70 -25.23
CA ALA A 49 3.84 -31.48 -25.58
C ALA A 49 3.61 -30.93 -26.99
N PHE A 50 2.49 -31.27 -27.63
CA PHE A 50 1.99 -30.59 -28.83
C PHE A 50 0.80 -29.69 -28.48
N SER A 51 0.90 -28.39 -28.79
CA SER A 51 -0.20 -27.43 -28.55
C SER A 51 -0.78 -26.92 -29.85
N SER A 52 -2.10 -27.05 -30.00
CA SER A 52 -2.86 -26.39 -31.07
C SER A 52 -2.72 -24.87 -31.01
N ALA A 53 -2.54 -24.29 -29.81
CA ALA A 53 -2.33 -22.86 -29.64
C ALA A 53 -0.97 -22.41 -30.21
N GLN A 54 0.08 -23.21 -30.04
CA GLN A 54 1.41 -22.90 -30.59
C GLN A 54 1.39 -22.96 -32.12
N GLU A 55 0.81 -24.03 -32.69
CA GLU A 55 0.70 -24.19 -34.14
C GLU A 55 -0.20 -23.11 -34.77
N PHE A 56 -1.28 -22.72 -34.08
CA PHE A 56 -2.11 -21.59 -34.49
C PHE A 56 -1.31 -20.29 -34.49
N LEU A 57 -0.60 -19.98 -33.40
CA LEU A 57 0.26 -18.79 -33.32
C LEU A 57 1.29 -18.77 -34.45
N ASP A 58 1.97 -19.89 -34.71
CA ASP A 58 2.97 -20.01 -35.78
C ASP A 58 2.36 -19.80 -37.17
N LYS A 59 1.16 -20.34 -37.43
CA LYS A 59 0.46 -20.22 -38.72
C LYS A 59 0.01 -18.79 -39.02
N TYR A 60 -0.32 -18.00 -38.00
CA TYR A 60 -0.80 -16.62 -38.16
C TYR A 60 0.20 -15.55 -37.66
N LYS A 61 1.49 -15.90 -37.57
CA LYS A 61 2.57 -14.93 -37.31
C LYS A 61 2.52 -13.79 -38.34
N GLY A 62 2.33 -12.55 -37.88
CA GLY A 62 2.35 -11.34 -38.71
C GLY A 62 0.97 -10.74 -39.05
N VAL A 63 -0.13 -11.29 -38.54
CA VAL A 63 -1.45 -10.63 -38.57
C VAL A 63 -1.56 -9.69 -37.36
N GLU A 64 -1.92 -8.41 -37.58
CA GLU A 64 -1.98 -7.35 -36.54
C GLU A 64 -2.89 -7.69 -35.34
N ASP A 65 -3.77 -8.69 -35.48
CA ASP A 65 -4.78 -9.07 -34.48
C ASP A 65 -4.50 -10.45 -33.82
N GLY A 66 -3.25 -10.93 -33.93
CA GLY A 66 -2.80 -12.19 -33.32
C GLY A 66 -2.73 -12.11 -31.79
N LYS A 67 -3.89 -12.09 -31.13
CA LYS A 67 -3.98 -12.20 -29.66
C LYS A 67 -3.17 -13.41 -29.22
N SER A 68 -2.16 -13.19 -28.37
CA SER A 68 -1.35 -14.25 -27.77
C SER A 68 -2.27 -15.26 -27.09
N ILE A 69 -2.34 -16.49 -27.62
CA ILE A 69 -3.17 -17.55 -27.05
C ILE A 69 -2.43 -18.15 -25.87
N ILE A 70 -3.08 -18.14 -24.71
CA ILE A 70 -2.51 -18.68 -23.48
C ILE A 70 -2.53 -20.21 -23.51
N GLY A 71 -1.42 -20.85 -23.09
CA GLY A 71 -1.31 -22.31 -23.03
C GLY A 71 -0.62 -22.97 -24.23
N HIS A 72 0.44 -22.37 -24.76
CA HIS A 72 1.22 -22.91 -25.87
C HIS A 72 2.10 -24.14 -25.52
N PHE A 73 2.18 -24.55 -24.25
CA PHE A 73 3.03 -25.67 -23.81
C PHE A 73 2.49 -27.07 -24.14
N GLY A 74 1.18 -27.23 -24.39
CA GLY A 74 0.61 -28.52 -24.80
C GLY A 74 0.55 -29.59 -23.69
N LEU A 75 0.67 -29.16 -22.42
CA LEU A 75 0.63 -30.05 -21.25
C LEU A 75 -0.56 -29.78 -20.31
N GLY A 76 -1.26 -28.65 -20.50
CA GLY A 76 -2.31 -28.21 -19.56
C GLY A 76 -3.47 -29.19 -19.42
N PHE A 77 -3.85 -29.87 -20.50
CA PHE A 77 -4.95 -30.84 -20.48
C PHE A 77 -4.70 -31.99 -19.49
N TYR A 78 -3.49 -32.54 -19.44
CA TYR A 78 -3.16 -33.68 -18.58
C TYR A 78 -3.21 -33.37 -17.08
N SER A 79 -3.27 -32.09 -16.69
CA SER A 79 -3.54 -31.72 -15.29
C SER A 79 -4.91 -32.21 -14.80
N ALA A 80 -5.84 -32.53 -15.71
CA ALA A 80 -7.11 -33.17 -15.38
C ALA A 80 -6.93 -34.49 -14.61
N PHE A 81 -5.90 -35.28 -14.94
CA PHE A 81 -5.61 -36.55 -14.27
C PHE A 81 -5.02 -36.39 -12.86
N MET A 82 -4.71 -35.17 -12.42
CA MET A 82 -4.36 -34.92 -11.01
C MET A 82 -5.58 -35.06 -10.10
N VAL A 83 -6.79 -34.87 -10.64
CA VAL A 83 -8.04 -34.83 -9.87
C VAL A 83 -9.08 -35.85 -10.34
N ALA A 84 -8.83 -36.50 -11.48
CA ALA A 84 -9.73 -37.47 -12.08
C ALA A 84 -9.03 -38.81 -12.36
N ASP A 85 -9.70 -39.92 -12.04
CA ASP A 85 -9.25 -41.27 -12.38
C ASP A 85 -9.53 -41.62 -13.84
N HIS A 86 -10.49 -40.93 -14.46
CA HIS A 86 -10.87 -41.15 -15.85
C HIS A 86 -11.37 -39.84 -16.47
N VAL A 87 -10.98 -39.58 -17.71
CA VAL A 87 -11.39 -38.40 -18.49
C VAL A 87 -12.00 -38.86 -19.79
N THR A 88 -13.22 -38.38 -20.05
CA THR A 88 -13.93 -38.58 -21.32
C THR A 88 -14.07 -37.23 -22.03
N ILE A 89 -13.70 -37.17 -23.30
CA ILE A 89 -13.94 -36.02 -24.18
C ILE A 89 -14.99 -36.42 -25.21
N ARG A 90 -16.09 -35.66 -25.33
CA ARG A 90 -17.04 -35.78 -26.45
C ARG A 90 -16.99 -34.50 -27.26
N THR A 91 -16.60 -34.57 -28.53
CA THR A 91 -16.36 -33.37 -29.34
C THR A 91 -16.94 -33.49 -30.74
N ARG A 92 -17.45 -32.38 -31.27
CA ARG A 92 -17.93 -32.27 -32.65
C ARG A 92 -17.36 -31.02 -33.30
N SER A 93 -16.60 -31.23 -34.38
CA SER A 93 -15.97 -30.15 -35.13
C SER A 93 -16.99 -29.30 -35.90
N TRP A 94 -16.70 -28.01 -36.01
CA TRP A 94 -17.41 -27.08 -36.88
C TRP A 94 -17.32 -27.43 -38.37
N LYS A 95 -16.34 -28.26 -38.76
CA LYS A 95 -16.11 -28.70 -40.15
C LYS A 95 -17.16 -29.69 -40.68
N GLY A 96 -18.14 -30.07 -39.86
CA GLY A 96 -19.23 -30.98 -40.28
C GLY A 96 -18.84 -32.46 -40.29
N GLU A 97 -17.75 -32.83 -39.62
CA GLU A 97 -17.32 -34.22 -39.44
C GLU A 97 -18.11 -34.93 -38.32
N PRO A 98 -18.13 -36.29 -38.30
CA PRO A 98 -18.77 -37.06 -37.24
C PRO A 98 -18.24 -36.68 -35.85
N ALA A 99 -19.12 -36.70 -34.84
CA ALA A 99 -18.69 -36.46 -33.47
C ALA A 99 -17.90 -37.65 -32.93
N VAL A 100 -16.89 -37.35 -32.12
CA VAL A 100 -15.94 -38.32 -31.59
C VAL A 100 -15.95 -38.29 -30.06
N GLN A 101 -15.88 -39.47 -29.46
CA GLN A 101 -15.58 -39.67 -28.05
C GLN A 101 -14.16 -40.22 -27.88
N TRP A 102 -13.41 -39.61 -26.97
CA TRP A 102 -12.11 -40.07 -26.50
C TRP A 102 -12.19 -40.40 -25.02
N ASP A 103 -11.63 -41.53 -24.62
CA ASP A 103 -11.63 -42.00 -23.23
C ASP A 103 -10.22 -42.43 -22.81
N CYS A 104 -9.80 -42.04 -21.61
CA CYS A 104 -8.50 -42.40 -21.04
C CYS A 104 -8.54 -42.34 -19.51
N ASP A 105 -7.81 -43.24 -18.86
CA ASP A 105 -7.64 -43.33 -17.41
C ASP A 105 -6.33 -42.69 -16.91
N GLY A 106 -5.61 -41.99 -17.80
CA GLY A 106 -4.30 -41.38 -17.53
C GLY A 106 -3.13 -42.31 -17.82
N SER A 107 -3.38 -43.56 -18.22
CA SER A 107 -2.37 -44.44 -18.77
C SER A 107 -2.04 -44.07 -20.23
N PRO A 108 -0.98 -44.66 -20.83
CA PRO A 108 -0.71 -44.49 -22.26
C PRO A 108 -1.80 -45.06 -23.19
N GLU A 109 -2.75 -45.82 -22.65
CA GLU A 109 -3.85 -46.41 -23.41
C GLU A 109 -5.04 -45.45 -23.45
N TYR A 110 -5.66 -45.33 -24.63
CA TYR A 110 -6.87 -44.55 -24.84
C TYR A 110 -7.74 -45.21 -25.90
N SER A 111 -9.02 -44.87 -25.90
CA SER A 111 -9.96 -45.30 -26.94
C SER A 111 -10.56 -44.10 -27.67
N ILE A 112 -10.87 -44.29 -28.96
CA ILE A 112 -11.55 -43.30 -29.78
C ILE A 112 -12.72 -44.00 -30.47
N THR A 113 -13.93 -43.50 -30.23
CA THR A 113 -15.18 -44.04 -30.80
C THR A 113 -16.06 -42.93 -31.35
N GLU A 114 -17.04 -43.25 -32.19
CA GLU A 114 -18.05 -42.28 -32.61
C GLU A 114 -19.04 -42.02 -31.47
N THR A 115 -19.56 -40.79 -31.37
CA THR A 115 -20.56 -40.41 -30.36
C THR A 115 -21.75 -39.71 -31.00
N ASP A 116 -22.87 -39.68 -30.28
CA ASP A 116 -24.15 -39.11 -30.69
C ASP A 116 -24.27 -37.60 -30.41
N LYS A 117 -23.14 -36.92 -30.10
CA LYS A 117 -23.14 -35.47 -29.84
C LYS A 117 -23.62 -34.71 -31.08
N GLU A 118 -24.74 -34.01 -30.97
CA GLU A 118 -25.35 -33.28 -32.08
C GLU A 118 -24.76 -31.88 -32.25
N GLU A 119 -24.45 -31.20 -31.16
CA GLU A 119 -24.00 -29.81 -31.17
C GLU A 119 -22.49 -29.66 -31.31
N ARG A 120 -22.05 -28.59 -31.99
CA ARG A 120 -20.65 -28.19 -32.12
C ARG A 120 -20.04 -27.89 -30.74
N GLY A 121 -18.77 -28.24 -30.56
CA GLY A 121 -17.99 -27.92 -29.36
C GLY A 121 -17.49 -29.18 -28.65
N THR A 122 -17.05 -29.02 -27.42
CA THR A 122 -16.40 -30.10 -26.64
C THR A 122 -16.98 -30.20 -25.24
N GLU A 123 -17.29 -31.43 -24.81
CA GLU A 123 -17.58 -31.80 -23.42
C GLU A 123 -16.38 -32.55 -22.85
N ILE A 124 -15.85 -32.09 -21.72
CA ILE A 124 -14.82 -32.76 -20.94
C ILE A 124 -15.47 -33.25 -19.65
N ILE A 125 -15.51 -34.56 -19.45
CA ILE A 125 -16.13 -35.23 -18.30
C ILE A 125 -15.01 -35.81 -17.45
N LEU A 126 -14.88 -35.29 -16.23
CA LEU A 126 -13.89 -35.68 -15.25
C LEU A 126 -14.53 -36.62 -14.23
N GLN A 127 -14.12 -37.87 -14.20
CA GLN A 127 -14.48 -38.83 -13.16
C GLN A 127 -13.59 -38.59 -11.95
N ILE A 128 -14.09 -37.85 -10.95
CA ILE A 128 -13.29 -37.35 -9.84
C ILE A 128 -12.79 -38.49 -8.96
N ASN A 129 -11.48 -38.48 -8.68
CA ASN A 129 -10.83 -39.50 -7.88
C ASN A 129 -11.23 -39.44 -6.39
N ASP A 130 -10.90 -40.49 -5.65
CA ASP A 130 -11.34 -40.60 -4.26
C ASP A 130 -10.71 -39.56 -3.31
N GLU A 131 -9.53 -39.03 -3.67
CA GLU A 131 -8.79 -38.01 -2.91
C GLU A 131 -9.31 -36.58 -3.17
N SER A 132 -9.89 -36.33 -4.35
CA SER A 132 -10.30 -35.01 -4.83
C SER A 132 -11.81 -34.74 -4.72
N LYS A 133 -12.53 -35.54 -3.93
CA LYS A 133 -13.99 -35.42 -3.71
C LYS A 133 -14.44 -34.04 -3.23
N GLU A 134 -13.53 -33.22 -2.69
CA GLU A 134 -13.84 -31.83 -2.33
C GLU A 134 -14.35 -31.00 -3.52
N PHE A 135 -13.91 -31.28 -4.75
CA PHE A 135 -14.35 -30.56 -5.95
C PHE A 135 -15.79 -30.91 -6.37
N LEU A 136 -16.36 -31.99 -5.82
CA LEU A 136 -17.79 -32.32 -5.98
C LEU A 136 -18.69 -31.48 -5.05
N LYS A 137 -18.12 -30.66 -4.15
CA LYS A 137 -18.87 -29.70 -3.33
C LYS A 137 -19.15 -28.46 -4.17
N SER A 138 -20.40 -28.03 -4.16
CA SER A 138 -20.87 -26.98 -5.07
C SER A 138 -20.20 -25.64 -4.79
N GLU A 139 -20.02 -25.33 -3.50
CA GLU A 139 -19.39 -24.12 -2.99
C GLU A 139 -17.90 -24.08 -3.33
N ARG A 140 -17.21 -25.23 -3.19
CA ARG A 140 -15.78 -25.34 -3.49
C ARG A 140 -15.49 -25.08 -4.96
N LEU A 141 -16.30 -25.63 -5.87
CA LEU A 141 -16.13 -25.38 -7.29
C LEU A 141 -16.46 -23.93 -7.65
N GLU A 142 -17.51 -23.36 -7.05
CA GLU A 142 -17.86 -21.94 -7.22
C GLU A 142 -16.74 -21.00 -6.79
N GLU A 143 -16.09 -21.25 -5.65
CA GLU A 143 -14.91 -20.50 -5.19
C GLU A 143 -13.77 -20.52 -6.23
N LEU A 144 -13.49 -21.70 -6.81
CA LEU A 144 -12.44 -21.85 -7.81
C LEU A 144 -12.78 -21.11 -9.11
N LEU A 145 -14.01 -21.24 -9.59
CA LEU A 145 -14.45 -20.54 -10.79
C LEU A 145 -14.44 -19.02 -10.56
N ASN A 146 -14.91 -18.54 -9.42
CA ASN A 146 -14.86 -17.11 -9.07
C ASN A 146 -13.44 -16.57 -8.89
N LYS A 147 -12.47 -17.44 -8.57
CA LYS A 147 -11.05 -17.04 -8.47
C LYS A 147 -10.36 -17.03 -9.83
N TYR A 148 -10.43 -18.13 -10.57
CA TYR A 148 -9.62 -18.34 -11.78
C TYR A 148 -10.33 -17.95 -13.07
N CYS A 149 -11.66 -17.97 -13.08
CA CYS A 149 -12.47 -17.72 -14.27
C CYS A 149 -13.20 -16.36 -14.24
N ARG A 150 -12.98 -15.57 -13.19
CA ARG A 150 -13.71 -14.34 -12.87
C ARG A 150 -13.88 -13.37 -14.03
N PHE A 151 -12.88 -13.29 -14.88
CA PHE A 151 -12.80 -12.31 -15.95
C PHE A 151 -12.53 -12.94 -17.32
N LEU A 152 -12.68 -14.27 -17.46
CA LEU A 152 -12.49 -14.92 -18.76
C LEU A 152 -13.35 -14.24 -19.83
N PRO A 153 -12.84 -14.06 -21.06
CA PRO A 153 -13.53 -13.31 -22.12
C PRO A 153 -14.75 -14.05 -22.70
N VAL A 154 -15.18 -15.13 -22.06
CA VAL A 154 -16.34 -15.95 -22.44
C VAL A 154 -17.23 -16.15 -21.21
N PRO A 155 -18.56 -16.16 -21.35
CA PRO A 155 -19.46 -16.43 -20.24
C PRO A 155 -19.24 -17.83 -19.66
N ILE A 156 -19.16 -17.93 -18.34
CA ILE A 156 -19.05 -19.17 -17.59
C ILE A 156 -20.36 -19.36 -16.83
N GLN A 157 -21.09 -20.40 -17.19
CA GLN A 157 -22.33 -20.80 -16.54
C GLN A 157 -22.04 -21.84 -15.46
N TYR A 158 -22.50 -21.58 -14.24
CA TYR A 158 -22.48 -22.55 -13.15
C TYR A 158 -23.78 -22.51 -12.36
N GLY A 159 -24.60 -23.56 -12.52
CA GLY A 159 -25.90 -23.67 -11.88
C GLY A 159 -26.97 -22.71 -12.45
N THR A 160 -28.02 -22.47 -11.66
CA THR A 160 -29.14 -21.59 -12.01
C THR A 160 -29.43 -20.61 -10.89
N LYS A 161 -29.91 -19.41 -11.23
CA LYS A 161 -30.35 -18.39 -10.25
C LYS A 161 -31.81 -18.01 -10.47
N GLU A 162 -32.46 -17.52 -9.42
CA GLU A 162 -33.81 -16.95 -9.53
C GLU A 162 -33.72 -15.49 -9.96
N GLU A 163 -34.39 -15.14 -11.05
CA GLU A 163 -34.53 -13.77 -11.53
C GLU A 163 -35.98 -13.33 -11.37
N THR A 164 -36.19 -12.14 -10.81
CA THR A 164 -37.52 -11.52 -10.67
C THR A 164 -37.76 -10.62 -11.88
N TYR A 165 -38.89 -10.80 -12.55
CA TYR A 165 -39.28 -10.01 -13.72
C TYR A 165 -40.74 -9.55 -13.60
N LYS A 166 -41.08 -8.44 -14.28
CA LYS A 166 -42.45 -7.97 -14.45
C LYS A 166 -42.94 -8.36 -15.84
N GLU A 167 -44.16 -8.85 -15.92
CA GLU A 167 -44.80 -9.21 -17.18
C GLU A 167 -45.37 -7.94 -17.84
N GLU A 168 -45.20 -7.77 -19.15
CA GLU A 168 -45.70 -6.57 -19.85
C GLU A 168 -47.21 -6.37 -19.58
N GLY A 169 -47.57 -5.21 -19.01
CA GLY A 169 -48.95 -4.86 -18.67
C GLY A 169 -49.43 -5.34 -17.29
N SER A 170 -48.55 -5.86 -16.43
CA SER A 170 -48.89 -6.32 -15.07
C SER A 170 -47.88 -5.84 -14.03
N ASP A 171 -48.37 -5.29 -12.92
CA ASP A 171 -47.54 -4.91 -11.75
C ASP A 171 -47.10 -6.11 -10.89
N LYS A 172 -47.47 -7.34 -11.28
CA LYS A 172 -47.09 -8.55 -10.52
C LYS A 172 -45.68 -8.99 -10.87
N GLU A 173 -44.83 -9.04 -9.85
CA GLU A 173 -43.50 -9.63 -9.92
C GLU A 173 -43.59 -11.17 -9.96
N LYS A 174 -42.95 -11.77 -10.97
CA LYS A 174 -42.81 -13.23 -11.13
C LYS A 174 -41.34 -13.63 -11.03
N LYS A 175 -41.07 -14.86 -10.58
CA LYS A 175 -39.72 -15.43 -10.53
C LYS A 175 -39.54 -16.50 -11.59
N ARG A 176 -38.41 -16.49 -12.29
CA ARG A 176 -38.00 -17.56 -13.21
C ARG A 176 -36.59 -18.04 -12.86
N LYS A 177 -36.30 -19.31 -13.14
CA LYS A 177 -34.92 -19.83 -13.06
C LYS A 177 -34.22 -19.54 -14.37
N VAL A 178 -33.07 -18.88 -14.30
CA VAL A 178 -32.21 -18.58 -15.45
C VAL A 178 -30.82 -19.17 -15.23
N PRO A 179 -30.05 -19.45 -16.30
CA PRO A 179 -28.64 -19.76 -16.20
C PRO A 179 -27.88 -18.75 -15.34
N ASN A 180 -27.04 -19.24 -14.43
CA ASN A 180 -26.22 -18.38 -13.59
C ASN A 180 -24.84 -18.18 -14.23
N ILE A 181 -24.67 -17.06 -14.94
CA ILE A 181 -23.36 -16.61 -15.40
C ILE A 181 -22.62 -16.00 -14.22
N ILE A 182 -21.48 -16.59 -13.85
CA ILE A 182 -20.75 -16.25 -12.62
C ILE A 182 -19.60 -15.27 -12.84
N ASN A 183 -19.14 -15.09 -14.07
CA ASN A 183 -17.99 -14.26 -14.41
C ASN A 183 -18.40 -12.98 -15.15
N ASN A 184 -17.47 -12.03 -15.22
CA ASN A 184 -17.59 -10.79 -15.97
C ASN A 184 -16.65 -10.83 -17.20
N PRO A 185 -17.16 -11.10 -18.42
CA PRO A 185 -16.32 -11.23 -19.61
C PRO A 185 -15.82 -9.90 -20.17
N GLU A 186 -16.43 -8.78 -19.78
CA GLU A 186 -16.10 -7.44 -20.26
C GLU A 186 -15.75 -6.50 -19.10
N PRO A 187 -14.70 -6.82 -18.31
CA PRO A 187 -14.39 -6.05 -17.12
C PRO A 187 -13.86 -4.65 -17.49
N ALA A 188 -13.95 -3.71 -16.55
CA ALA A 188 -13.71 -2.29 -16.86
C ALA A 188 -12.33 -2.01 -17.48
N TRP A 189 -11.28 -2.73 -17.10
CA TRP A 189 -9.92 -2.46 -17.62
C TRP A 189 -9.72 -2.81 -19.09
N THR A 190 -10.60 -3.62 -19.71
CA THR A 190 -10.50 -3.96 -21.13
C THR A 190 -11.14 -2.90 -22.02
N LYS A 191 -11.94 -2.01 -21.43
CA LYS A 191 -12.63 -0.92 -22.13
C LYS A 191 -11.72 0.29 -22.27
N LYS A 192 -11.93 1.09 -23.32
CA LYS A 192 -11.21 2.36 -23.48
C LYS A 192 -11.60 3.33 -22.36
N PRO A 193 -10.65 4.11 -21.78
CA PRO A 193 -10.97 5.07 -20.71
C PRO A 193 -12.08 6.06 -21.07
N SER A 194 -12.22 6.42 -22.34
CA SER A 194 -13.26 7.34 -22.85
C SER A 194 -14.67 6.74 -22.88
N ALA A 195 -14.80 5.43 -22.72
CA ALA A 195 -16.07 4.71 -22.73
C ALA A 195 -16.55 4.34 -21.31
N LEU A 196 -15.86 4.86 -20.28
CA LEU A 196 -16.13 4.58 -18.88
C LEU A 196 -16.41 5.87 -18.12
N GLU A 197 -17.35 5.79 -17.19
CA GLU A 197 -17.64 6.83 -16.21
C GLU A 197 -17.07 6.46 -14.84
N ASP A 198 -17.00 7.43 -13.93
CA ASP A 198 -16.57 7.22 -12.54
C ASP A 198 -17.33 6.10 -11.82
N ALA A 199 -18.62 5.92 -12.18
CA ALA A 199 -19.46 4.85 -11.62
C ALA A 199 -18.96 3.45 -12.03
N ASP A 200 -18.45 3.28 -13.26
CA ASP A 200 -17.91 2.01 -13.73
C ASP A 200 -16.66 1.61 -12.95
N TYR A 201 -15.76 2.56 -12.70
CA TYR A 201 -14.56 2.32 -11.89
C TYR A 201 -14.92 1.94 -10.45
N LYS A 202 -15.88 2.65 -9.83
CA LYS A 202 -16.33 2.33 -8.47
C LYS A 202 -17.03 0.97 -8.40
N SER A 203 -17.87 0.65 -9.38
CA SER A 203 -18.53 -0.66 -9.49
C SER A 203 -17.50 -1.77 -9.63
N PHE A 204 -16.52 -1.59 -10.52
CA PHE A 204 -15.46 -2.56 -10.73
C PHE A 204 -14.55 -2.73 -9.49
N TYR A 205 -14.28 -1.65 -8.76
CA TYR A 205 -13.58 -1.75 -7.48
C TYR A 205 -14.36 -2.59 -6.44
N ASN A 206 -15.68 -2.39 -6.33
CA ASN A 206 -16.54 -3.16 -5.43
C ASN A 206 -16.66 -4.63 -5.86
N GLU A 207 -16.62 -4.89 -7.17
CA GLU A 207 -16.54 -6.25 -7.71
C GLU A 207 -15.24 -6.92 -7.24
N LEU A 208 -14.08 -6.26 -7.42
CA LEU A 208 -12.79 -6.80 -6.99
C LEU A 208 -12.69 -6.98 -5.46
N TYR A 209 -13.12 -5.99 -4.69
CA TYR A 209 -12.99 -5.93 -3.23
C TYR A 209 -14.33 -5.63 -2.56
N PRO A 210 -15.23 -6.63 -2.46
CA PRO A 210 -16.51 -6.46 -1.78
C PRO A 210 -16.32 -5.93 -0.34
N TYR A 211 -17.24 -5.07 0.11
CA TYR A 211 -17.25 -4.46 1.45
C TYR A 211 -16.08 -3.51 1.77
N SER A 212 -15.22 -3.20 0.79
CA SER A 212 -14.19 -2.18 0.96
C SER A 212 -14.77 -0.76 0.95
N THR A 213 -14.09 0.16 1.63
CA THR A 213 -14.40 1.59 1.47
C THR A 213 -14.06 2.03 0.04
N PRO A 214 -14.83 2.98 -0.54
CA PRO A 214 -14.55 3.49 -1.87
C PRO A 214 -13.10 4.01 -2.00
N PRO A 215 -12.46 3.82 -3.17
CA PRO A 215 -11.11 4.28 -3.39
C PRO A 215 -11.09 5.81 -3.49
N LEU A 216 -9.96 6.42 -3.12
CA LEU A 216 -9.73 7.86 -3.22
C LEU A 216 -9.74 8.32 -4.68
N PHE A 217 -9.03 7.58 -5.52
CA PHE A 217 -8.96 7.75 -6.97
C PHE A 217 -8.38 6.49 -7.61
N TRP A 218 -8.33 6.48 -8.95
CA TRP A 218 -7.78 5.39 -9.74
C TRP A 218 -6.91 5.88 -10.89
N ILE A 219 -6.16 4.93 -11.44
CA ILE A 219 -5.26 5.08 -12.58
C ILE A 219 -5.59 3.97 -13.56
N HIS A 220 -6.15 4.35 -14.70
CA HIS A 220 -6.35 3.42 -15.81
C HIS A 220 -5.05 3.35 -16.63
N LEU A 221 -4.44 2.16 -16.63
CA LEU A 221 -3.32 1.80 -17.48
C LEU A 221 -3.87 1.28 -18.81
N ASN A 222 -3.51 1.91 -19.92
CA ASN A 222 -3.85 1.43 -21.26
C ASN A 222 -2.71 1.79 -22.21
N VAL A 223 -1.96 0.78 -22.63
CA VAL A 223 -0.77 0.87 -23.49
C VAL A 223 -0.75 -0.32 -24.42
N ASP A 224 -0.39 -0.05 -25.67
CA ASP A 224 -0.18 -1.02 -26.75
C ASP A 224 1.28 -1.03 -27.27
N TYR A 225 2.08 0.02 -26.98
CA TYR A 225 3.49 0.11 -27.36
C TYR A 225 4.39 0.74 -26.26
N PRO A 226 5.61 0.23 -26.00
CA PRO A 226 6.29 -0.91 -26.64
C PRO A 226 5.91 -2.29 -26.09
N PHE A 227 4.91 -2.34 -25.22
CA PHE A 227 4.30 -3.55 -24.67
C PHE A 227 2.81 -3.29 -24.44
N ASN A 228 2.03 -4.35 -24.38
CA ASN A 228 0.61 -4.35 -24.10
C ASN A 228 0.40 -4.43 -22.59
N LEU A 229 -0.17 -3.38 -22.02
CA LEU A 229 -0.51 -3.30 -20.61
C LEU A 229 -1.85 -2.58 -20.46
N THR A 230 -2.83 -3.33 -19.97
CA THR A 230 -4.11 -2.78 -19.52
C THR A 230 -4.25 -3.01 -18.02
N GLY A 231 -5.10 -2.25 -17.35
CA GLY A 231 -5.30 -2.42 -15.92
C GLY A 231 -5.86 -1.18 -15.25
N ILE A 232 -6.32 -1.35 -14.02
CA ILE A 232 -6.78 -0.23 -13.20
C ILE A 232 -6.17 -0.41 -11.82
N LEU A 233 -5.40 0.60 -11.39
CA LEU A 233 -4.86 0.69 -10.04
C LEU A 233 -5.69 1.68 -9.23
N TYR A 234 -6.04 1.31 -8.01
CA TYR A 234 -6.86 2.07 -7.08
C TYR A 234 -6.04 2.45 -5.85
N PHE A 235 -6.23 3.69 -5.40
CA PHE A 235 -5.69 4.19 -4.14
C PHE A 235 -6.72 3.99 -3.03
N PRO A 236 -6.55 2.99 -2.15
CA PRO A 236 -7.50 2.76 -1.06
C PRO A 236 -7.34 3.82 0.03
N GLN A 237 -8.38 3.98 0.85
CA GLN A 237 -8.25 4.72 2.11
C GLN A 237 -7.47 3.87 3.12
N ILE A 238 -6.28 4.31 3.53
CA ILE A 238 -5.47 3.61 4.51
C ILE A 238 -5.97 3.99 5.91
N LYS A 239 -6.47 3.01 6.67
CA LYS A 239 -6.78 3.21 8.09
C LYS A 239 -5.50 3.09 8.93
N LYS A 240 -5.39 3.88 10.01
CA LYS A 240 -4.22 3.90 10.93
C LYS A 240 -3.86 2.53 11.52
N ASN A 241 -4.79 1.56 11.55
CA ASN A 241 -4.50 0.18 11.91
C ASN A 241 -3.89 -0.54 10.70
N PHE A 242 -2.56 -0.54 10.66
CA PHE A 242 -1.74 -1.20 9.65
C PHE A 242 -1.86 -2.73 9.74
N GLU A 243 -3.01 -3.29 9.39
CA GLU A 243 -3.06 -4.69 8.97
C GLU A 243 -2.48 -4.75 7.56
N ALA A 244 -1.20 -5.09 7.48
CA ALA A 244 -0.49 -5.35 6.25
C ALA A 244 -1.10 -6.57 5.54
N GLN A 245 -2.26 -6.41 4.91
CA GLN A 245 -2.72 -7.35 3.91
C GLN A 245 -1.87 -7.14 2.66
N LYS A 246 -0.81 -7.93 2.56
CA LYS A 246 0.07 -7.97 1.38
C LYS A 246 -0.76 -8.41 0.16
N ASN A 247 -0.47 -7.78 -0.98
CA ASN A 247 -0.82 -8.22 -2.33
C ASN A 247 -2.30 -8.11 -2.72
N LYS A 248 -2.79 -6.88 -2.90
CA LYS A 248 -4.15 -6.64 -3.41
C LYS A 248 -4.21 -6.49 -4.91
N ILE A 249 -3.10 -6.25 -5.60
CA ILE A 249 -3.09 -6.17 -7.07
C ILE A 249 -3.07 -7.58 -7.65
N GLN A 250 -3.99 -7.87 -8.56
CA GLN A 250 -4.06 -9.14 -9.26
C GLN A 250 -3.43 -9.02 -10.65
N LEU A 251 -2.59 -9.98 -11.01
CA LEU A 251 -2.02 -10.12 -12.34
C LEU A 251 -2.87 -11.05 -13.21
N TYR A 252 -3.18 -10.55 -14.39
CA TYR A 252 -3.84 -11.25 -15.47
C TYR A 252 -2.95 -11.26 -16.71
N SER A 253 -3.23 -12.22 -17.58
CA SER A 253 -2.74 -12.24 -18.95
C SER A 253 -3.94 -12.57 -19.83
N ASN A 254 -4.30 -11.69 -20.76
CA ASN A 254 -5.52 -11.79 -21.57
C ASN A 254 -6.76 -12.19 -20.73
N GLN A 255 -6.98 -11.48 -19.62
CA GLN A 255 -8.04 -11.73 -18.65
C GLN A 255 -8.04 -13.10 -17.94
N VAL A 256 -6.99 -13.90 -18.11
CA VAL A 256 -6.76 -15.14 -17.35
C VAL A 256 -5.98 -14.81 -16.09
N TYR A 257 -6.49 -15.22 -14.93
CA TYR A 257 -5.81 -15.01 -13.64
C TYR A 257 -4.46 -15.74 -13.62
N VAL A 258 -3.41 -15.05 -13.19
CA VAL A 258 -2.06 -15.61 -13.02
C VAL A 258 -1.72 -15.72 -11.54
N THR A 259 -1.54 -14.58 -10.87
CA THR A 259 -1.11 -14.51 -9.47
C THR A 259 -1.46 -13.15 -8.86
N ASP A 260 -1.51 -13.06 -7.54
CA ASP A 260 -1.52 -11.82 -6.76
C ASP A 260 -0.11 -11.41 -6.29
N GLU A 261 0.90 -12.28 -6.47
CA GLU A 261 2.30 -11.98 -6.16
C GLU A 261 2.98 -11.14 -7.25
N VAL A 262 2.78 -9.82 -7.20
CA VAL A 262 3.24 -8.89 -8.26
C VAL A 262 4.54 -8.13 -7.94
N LYS A 263 5.32 -8.57 -6.96
CA LYS A 263 6.50 -7.82 -6.44
C LYS A 263 7.55 -7.46 -7.49
N GLU A 264 7.68 -8.26 -8.55
CA GLU A 264 8.65 -7.97 -9.62
C GLU A 264 8.10 -7.00 -10.68
N ILE A 265 6.77 -6.94 -10.83
CA ILE A 265 6.09 -6.14 -11.86
C ILE A 265 5.74 -4.75 -11.33
N VAL A 266 5.30 -4.69 -10.08
CA VAL A 266 4.87 -3.45 -9.43
C VAL A 266 5.94 -3.05 -8.41
N PRO A 267 6.38 -1.77 -8.40
CA PRO A 267 7.29 -1.27 -7.38
C PRO A 267 6.80 -1.59 -5.97
N GLU A 268 7.71 -1.91 -5.06
CA GLU A 268 7.35 -2.35 -3.69
C GLU A 268 6.46 -1.34 -2.96
N TRP A 269 6.75 -0.04 -3.12
CA TRP A 269 5.97 1.04 -2.51
C TRP A 269 4.54 1.19 -3.06
N LEU A 270 4.24 0.56 -4.20
CA LEU A 270 2.91 0.49 -4.80
C LEU A 270 2.14 -0.79 -4.44
N THR A 271 2.74 -1.72 -3.70
CA THR A 271 2.06 -2.97 -3.28
C THR A 271 0.89 -2.75 -2.33
N LEU A 272 0.79 -1.55 -1.74
CA LEU A 272 -0.33 -1.09 -0.92
C LEU A 272 -1.57 -0.71 -1.77
N LEU A 273 -1.40 -0.54 -3.09
CA LEU A 273 -2.52 -0.27 -3.98
C LEU A 273 -3.38 -1.52 -4.19
N HIS A 274 -4.60 -1.26 -4.63
CA HIS A 274 -5.52 -2.28 -5.09
C HIS A 274 -5.59 -2.23 -6.61
N GLY A 275 -6.04 -3.31 -7.25
CA GLY A 275 -6.42 -3.28 -8.65
C GLY A 275 -6.05 -4.52 -9.43
N VAL A 276 -5.98 -4.33 -10.74
CA VAL A 276 -5.64 -5.37 -11.72
C VAL A 276 -4.64 -4.85 -12.72
N ILE A 277 -3.74 -5.72 -13.14
CA ILE A 277 -2.79 -5.51 -14.23
C ILE A 277 -2.98 -6.68 -15.18
N ASP A 278 -3.16 -6.40 -16.46
CA ASP A 278 -3.32 -7.40 -17.51
C ASP A 278 -2.32 -7.14 -18.63
N SER A 279 -1.41 -8.09 -18.83
CA SER A 279 -0.38 -8.00 -19.88
C SER A 279 -0.06 -9.37 -20.48
N PRO A 280 -0.23 -9.55 -21.81
CA PRO A 280 0.20 -10.76 -22.51
C PRO A 280 1.72 -10.85 -22.70
N ASP A 281 2.46 -9.75 -22.51
CA ASP A 281 3.90 -9.67 -22.77
C ASP A 281 4.76 -10.09 -21.56
N ILE A 282 4.12 -10.48 -20.45
CA ILE A 282 4.79 -11.00 -19.27
C ILE A 282 5.03 -12.50 -19.47
N PRO A 283 6.29 -12.98 -19.47
CA PRO A 283 6.59 -14.39 -19.70
C PRO A 283 6.10 -15.21 -18.50
N LEU A 284 5.10 -16.05 -18.75
CA LEU A 284 4.59 -16.99 -17.76
C LEU A 284 5.46 -18.25 -17.76
N ASN A 285 5.84 -18.72 -16.58
CA ASN A 285 6.44 -20.03 -16.43
C ASN A 285 5.40 -21.15 -16.61
N VAL A 286 5.86 -22.40 -16.74
CA VAL A 286 4.97 -23.57 -16.98
C VAL A 286 3.92 -23.75 -15.87
N SER A 287 4.30 -23.47 -14.62
CA SER A 287 3.40 -23.56 -13.45
C SER A 287 2.51 -22.33 -13.24
N ARG A 288 2.71 -21.26 -14.04
CA ARG A 288 2.06 -19.93 -13.92
C ARG A 288 2.16 -19.29 -12.54
N SER A 289 3.14 -19.69 -11.74
CA SER A 289 3.20 -19.37 -10.30
C SER A 289 4.34 -18.43 -9.91
N TYR A 290 5.34 -18.23 -10.77
CA TYR A 290 6.43 -17.28 -10.52
C TYR A 290 6.92 -16.66 -11.83
N LEU A 291 7.41 -15.43 -11.74
CA LEU A 291 7.87 -14.67 -12.90
C LEU A 291 9.35 -14.98 -13.15
N GLN A 292 9.73 -15.04 -14.43
CA GLN A 292 11.13 -15.07 -14.82
C GLN A 292 11.64 -13.63 -14.98
N SER A 293 12.90 -13.37 -14.60
CA SER A 293 13.53 -12.05 -14.72
C SER A 293 13.62 -11.64 -16.20
N ASP A 294 12.67 -10.79 -16.62
CA ASP A 294 12.51 -10.39 -18.02
C ASP A 294 12.66 -8.86 -18.21
N PRO A 295 13.34 -8.39 -19.28
CA PRO A 295 13.45 -6.96 -19.59
C PRO A 295 12.11 -6.22 -19.69
N ASN A 296 11.04 -6.87 -20.16
CA ASN A 296 9.70 -6.29 -20.25
C ASN A 296 9.09 -6.05 -18.87
N VAL A 297 9.33 -6.93 -17.90
CA VAL A 297 8.89 -6.74 -16.50
C VAL A 297 9.46 -5.43 -15.95
N LYS A 298 10.76 -5.16 -16.18
CA LYS A 298 11.40 -3.89 -15.77
C LYS A 298 10.82 -2.66 -16.47
N LYS A 299 10.46 -2.78 -17.76
CA LYS A 299 9.84 -1.69 -18.53
C LYS A 299 8.41 -1.40 -18.03
N ILE A 300 7.63 -2.44 -17.77
CA ILE A 300 6.27 -2.33 -17.18
C ILE A 300 6.34 -1.66 -15.82
N ASN A 301 7.24 -2.13 -14.95
CA ASN A 301 7.47 -1.55 -13.62
C ASN A 301 7.78 -0.04 -13.71
N SER A 302 8.75 0.34 -14.54
CA SER A 302 9.12 1.76 -14.75
C SER A 302 7.96 2.59 -15.31
N TYR A 303 7.14 2.01 -16.17
CA TYR A 303 5.98 2.67 -16.75
C TYR A 303 4.87 2.90 -15.71
N ILE A 304 4.61 1.91 -14.86
CA ILE A 304 3.66 2.03 -13.75
C ILE A 304 4.12 3.17 -12.82
N THR A 305 5.38 3.18 -12.37
CA THR A 305 5.96 4.28 -11.58
C THR A 305 5.68 5.63 -12.22
N LYS A 306 5.98 5.77 -13.52
CA LYS A 306 5.77 7.00 -14.26
C LYS A 306 4.29 7.42 -14.27
N LYS A 307 3.37 6.49 -14.56
CA LYS A 307 1.94 6.79 -14.62
C LYS A 307 1.36 7.17 -13.27
N VAL A 308 1.83 6.55 -12.18
CA VAL A 308 1.46 6.96 -10.82
C VAL A 308 1.93 8.38 -10.53
N ALA A 309 3.21 8.67 -10.75
CA ALA A 309 3.75 10.00 -10.51
C ALA A 309 3.05 11.09 -11.35
N ASP A 310 2.79 10.81 -12.64
CA ASP A 310 2.11 11.75 -13.54
C ASP A 310 0.65 11.99 -13.09
N LYS A 311 -0.06 10.96 -12.61
CA LYS A 311 -1.41 11.11 -12.04
C LYS A 311 -1.39 11.97 -10.78
N LEU A 312 -0.52 11.66 -9.82
CA LEU A 312 -0.40 12.41 -8.56
C LEU A 312 -0.07 13.88 -8.81
N SER A 313 0.91 14.14 -9.68
CA SER A 313 1.25 15.52 -10.12
C SER A 313 0.05 16.21 -10.78
N SER A 314 -0.72 15.52 -11.62
CA SER A 314 -1.92 16.09 -12.23
C SER A 314 -3.02 16.36 -11.21
N LEU A 315 -3.20 15.53 -10.19
CA LEU A 315 -4.20 15.76 -9.13
C LEU A 315 -3.84 17.02 -8.35
N PHE A 316 -2.59 17.10 -7.89
CA PHE A 316 -2.06 18.28 -7.19
C PHE A 316 -2.24 19.57 -8.00
N LYS A 317 -1.90 19.56 -9.30
CA LYS A 317 -1.99 20.75 -10.17
C LYS A 317 -3.43 21.17 -10.51
N LYS A 318 -4.36 20.22 -10.60
CA LYS A 318 -5.75 20.50 -10.99
C LYS A 318 -6.60 20.93 -9.80
N ASP A 319 -6.41 20.28 -8.67
CA ASP A 319 -7.19 20.51 -7.46
C ASP A 319 -6.33 20.23 -6.22
N ARG A 320 -5.53 21.23 -5.86
CA ARG A 320 -4.66 21.18 -4.70
C ARG A 320 -5.44 20.98 -3.40
N ALA A 321 -6.61 21.62 -3.26
CA ALA A 321 -7.40 21.54 -2.04
C ALA A 321 -7.87 20.10 -1.76
N THR A 322 -8.37 19.40 -2.78
CA THR A 322 -8.73 17.98 -2.64
C THR A 322 -7.50 17.11 -2.39
N PHE A 323 -6.36 17.41 -3.02
CA PHE A 323 -5.11 16.69 -2.79
C PHE A 323 -4.62 16.82 -1.35
N GLU A 324 -4.68 18.02 -0.76
CA GLU A 324 -4.35 18.32 0.64
C GLU A 324 -5.28 17.57 1.60
N GLN A 325 -6.60 17.58 1.36
CA GLN A 325 -7.56 16.83 2.18
C GLN A 325 -7.30 15.32 2.18
N GLN A 326 -6.76 14.78 1.09
CA GLN A 326 -6.43 13.37 0.95
C GLN A 326 -5.01 13.03 1.43
N TRP A 327 -4.19 14.03 1.79
CA TRP A 327 -2.76 13.87 2.06
C TRP A 327 -2.47 12.80 3.11
N SER A 328 -3.20 12.82 4.23
CA SER A 328 -3.05 11.84 5.32
C SER A 328 -3.23 10.38 4.87
N ASN A 329 -3.98 10.13 3.79
CA ASN A 329 -4.21 8.78 3.27
C ASN A 329 -3.15 8.34 2.25
N ILE A 330 -2.48 9.28 1.58
CA ILE A 330 -1.54 8.99 0.48
C ILE A 330 -0.08 9.30 0.82
N SER A 331 0.18 10.08 1.88
CA SER A 331 1.51 10.56 2.27
C SER A 331 2.47 9.40 2.50
N VAL A 332 2.04 8.33 3.17
CA VAL A 332 2.87 7.13 3.42
C VAL A 332 3.33 6.48 2.11
N ILE A 333 2.42 6.31 1.13
CA ILE A 333 2.77 5.72 -0.18
C ILE A 333 3.76 6.63 -0.92
N ILE A 334 3.52 7.94 -0.92
CA ILE A 334 4.36 8.91 -1.63
C ILE A 334 5.76 8.96 -0.99
N LYS A 335 5.84 9.10 0.33
CA LYS A 335 7.10 9.12 1.08
C LYS A 335 7.87 7.81 0.91
N TYR A 336 7.18 6.67 0.93
CA TYR A 336 7.82 5.38 0.69
C TYR A 336 8.39 5.26 -0.73
N GLY A 337 7.64 5.72 -1.74
CA GLY A 337 8.13 5.77 -3.11
C GLY A 337 9.34 6.70 -3.26
N MET A 338 9.33 7.85 -2.59
CA MET A 338 10.46 8.80 -2.61
C MET A 338 11.73 8.23 -1.98
N LEU A 339 11.59 7.34 -0.98
CA LEU A 339 12.71 6.69 -0.30
C LEU A 339 13.28 5.50 -1.08
N THR A 340 12.48 4.84 -1.90
CA THR A 340 12.85 3.56 -2.55
C THR A 340 13.09 3.67 -4.05
N ASP A 341 12.63 4.74 -4.70
CA ASP A 341 12.75 4.94 -6.15
C ASP A 341 13.18 6.38 -6.48
N ASP A 342 14.44 6.56 -6.87
CA ASP A 342 14.98 7.88 -7.23
C ASP A 342 14.27 8.53 -8.42
N LYS A 343 13.75 7.74 -9.38
CA LYS A 343 13.01 8.31 -10.51
C LYS A 343 11.65 8.81 -10.07
N PHE A 344 11.03 8.13 -9.12
CA PHE A 344 9.80 8.62 -8.49
C PHE A 344 10.09 9.89 -7.67
N TYR A 345 11.16 9.89 -6.87
CA TYR A 345 11.60 11.06 -6.11
C TYR A 345 11.71 12.32 -6.98
N GLU A 346 12.38 12.23 -8.13
CA GLU A 346 12.57 13.37 -9.03
C GLU A 346 11.26 13.97 -9.54
N LYS A 347 10.18 13.18 -9.61
CA LYS A 347 8.83 13.66 -9.98
C LYS A 347 8.01 14.10 -8.77
N ALA A 348 8.20 13.44 -7.63
CA ALA A 348 7.41 13.63 -6.42
C ALA A 348 7.82 14.86 -5.61
N LYS A 349 9.08 15.27 -5.69
CA LYS A 349 9.62 16.45 -4.98
C LYS A 349 8.82 17.74 -5.23
N ASP A 350 8.15 17.85 -6.38
CA ASP A 350 7.37 19.04 -6.76
C ASP A 350 5.94 19.05 -6.21
N PHE A 351 5.43 17.93 -5.68
CA PHE A 351 4.06 17.82 -5.16
C PHE A 351 3.96 17.19 -3.77
N VAL A 352 5.06 16.67 -3.22
CA VAL A 352 5.12 16.19 -1.84
C VAL A 352 4.83 17.34 -0.89
N LEU A 353 3.98 17.10 0.11
CA LEU A 353 3.54 18.12 1.05
C LEU A 353 4.16 17.93 2.43
N LEU A 354 4.45 19.06 3.06
CA LEU A 354 4.78 19.24 4.47
C LEU A 354 3.59 19.92 5.13
N GLU A 355 3.02 19.29 6.15
CA GLU A 355 1.93 19.85 6.95
C GLU A 355 2.52 20.54 8.17
N ASN A 356 2.15 21.79 8.45
CA ASN A 356 2.56 22.47 9.67
C ASN A 356 1.58 22.22 10.83
N THR A 357 1.96 22.61 12.04
CA THR A 357 1.13 22.47 13.26
C THR A 357 -0.16 23.31 13.26
N ASP A 358 -0.35 24.18 12.26
CA ASP A 358 -1.60 24.92 12.03
C ASP A 358 -2.50 24.25 10.96
N GLY A 359 -2.12 23.08 10.45
CA GLY A 359 -2.86 22.33 9.42
C GLY A 359 -2.74 22.90 8.01
N LYS A 360 -1.71 23.72 7.74
CA LYS A 360 -1.40 24.24 6.40
C LYS A 360 -0.43 23.32 5.68
N PHE A 361 -0.61 23.19 4.37
CA PHE A 361 0.23 22.35 3.54
C PHE A 361 1.13 23.17 2.62
N PHE A 362 2.40 22.78 2.56
CA PHE A 362 3.42 23.40 1.73
C PHE A 362 4.12 22.34 0.90
N THR A 363 4.44 22.64 -0.36
CA THR A 363 5.52 21.91 -1.04
C THR A 363 6.87 22.21 -0.38
N ILE A 364 7.90 21.41 -0.65
CA ILE A 364 9.24 21.65 -0.09
C ILE A 364 9.74 23.06 -0.41
N GLU A 365 9.60 23.52 -1.65
CA GLU A 365 10.07 24.84 -2.07
C GLU A 365 9.23 25.98 -1.49
N GLU A 366 7.91 25.80 -1.37
CA GLU A 366 7.05 26.76 -0.68
C GLU A 366 7.40 26.87 0.80
N TYR A 367 7.69 25.75 1.46
CA TYR A 367 8.08 25.75 2.87
C TYR A 367 9.42 26.46 3.05
N LYS A 368 10.43 26.14 2.21
CA LYS A 368 11.72 26.83 2.24
C LYS A 368 11.58 28.34 2.12
N ALA A 369 10.78 28.81 1.17
CA ALA A 369 10.50 30.23 0.99
C ALA A 369 9.71 30.83 2.16
N HIS A 370 8.85 30.04 2.81
CA HIS A 370 8.07 30.49 3.98
C HIS A 370 8.95 30.75 5.20
N ILE A 371 9.97 29.91 5.42
CA ILE A 371 10.79 29.94 6.65
C ILE A 371 12.16 30.59 6.51
N SER A 372 12.64 30.87 5.29
CA SER A 372 14.02 31.32 5.01
C SER A 372 14.45 32.55 5.80
N ASP A 373 13.54 33.51 5.99
CA ASP A 373 13.86 34.80 6.61
C ASP A 373 14.10 34.67 8.12
N LEU A 374 13.45 33.69 8.77
CA LEU A 374 13.44 33.58 10.23
C LEU A 374 14.20 32.37 10.75
N GLN A 375 14.23 31.27 10.00
CA GLN A 375 14.78 29.98 10.44
C GLN A 375 16.11 29.61 9.77
N THR A 376 16.88 30.60 9.36
CA THR A 376 18.26 30.39 8.91
C THR A 376 19.21 30.64 10.09
N ASP A 377 20.10 29.70 10.37
CA ASP A 377 21.09 29.81 11.43
C ASP A 377 22.34 30.60 11.00
N LYS A 378 23.27 30.81 11.94
CA LYS A 378 24.54 31.52 11.73
C LYS A 378 25.44 30.87 10.66
N ASP A 379 25.31 29.57 10.45
CA ASP A 379 26.07 28.80 9.45
C ASP A 379 25.35 28.77 8.09
N LYS A 380 24.32 29.61 7.94
CA LYS A 380 23.47 29.73 6.75
C LYS A 380 22.72 28.43 6.40
N GLN A 381 22.49 27.58 7.40
CA GLN A 381 21.64 26.41 7.25
C GLN A 381 20.20 26.80 7.52
N LEU A 382 19.30 26.37 6.64
CA LEU A 382 17.87 26.50 6.83
C LEU A 382 17.37 25.38 7.75
N ILE A 383 16.80 25.75 8.88
CA ILE A 383 16.33 24.82 9.91
C ILE A 383 14.83 24.60 9.75
N MET A 384 14.44 23.38 9.39
CA MET A 384 13.04 22.94 9.41
C MET A 384 12.73 22.34 10.77
N LEU A 385 12.05 23.11 11.62
CA LEU A 385 11.54 22.60 12.90
C LEU A 385 10.41 21.61 12.65
N TYR A 386 10.38 20.52 13.40
CA TYR A 386 9.27 19.56 13.33
C TYR A 386 8.89 18.98 14.69
N THR A 387 7.68 18.43 14.75
CA THR A 387 7.17 17.64 15.87
C THR A 387 6.55 16.34 15.36
N HIS A 388 6.58 15.31 16.21
CA HIS A 388 5.87 14.05 15.99
C HIS A 388 4.58 13.93 16.79
N ASP A 389 4.43 14.78 17.81
CA ASP A 389 3.26 14.87 18.66
C ASP A 389 3.07 16.34 19.04
N ALA A 390 2.03 16.97 18.47
CA ALA A 390 1.76 18.38 18.73
C ALA A 390 1.20 18.63 20.14
N GLU A 391 0.57 17.62 20.75
CA GLU A 391 0.02 17.72 22.10
C GLU A 391 1.13 17.57 23.15
N GLU A 392 1.98 16.54 23.01
CA GLU A 392 3.12 16.33 23.93
C GLU A 392 4.13 17.47 23.85
N HIS A 393 4.36 18.03 22.66
CA HIS A 393 5.36 19.08 22.45
C HIS A 393 4.81 20.51 22.45
N HIS A 394 3.57 20.72 22.92
CA HIS A 394 2.88 22.02 22.84
C HIS A 394 3.74 23.20 23.36
N VAL A 395 4.41 23.02 24.50
CA VAL A 395 5.25 24.06 25.12
C VAL A 395 6.40 24.50 24.20
N TYR A 396 7.03 23.58 23.48
CA TYR A 396 8.12 23.91 22.55
C TYR A 396 7.60 24.56 21.27
N ILE A 397 6.44 24.12 20.79
CA ILE A 397 5.77 24.71 19.63
C ILE A 397 5.37 26.16 19.95
N ASP A 398 4.86 26.42 21.15
CA ASP A 398 4.54 27.79 21.59
C ASP A 398 5.79 28.67 21.69
N ALA A 399 6.91 28.14 22.21
CA ALA A 399 8.18 28.86 22.22
C ALA A 399 8.68 29.21 20.80
N ALA A 400 8.49 28.29 19.83
CA ALA A 400 8.75 28.53 18.41
C ALA A 400 7.84 29.63 17.84
N ARG A 401 6.53 29.57 18.12
CA ARG A 401 5.55 30.58 17.68
C ARG A 401 5.83 31.97 18.24
N GLN A 402 6.28 32.09 19.48
CA GLN A 402 6.70 33.38 20.06
C GLN A 402 7.86 34.04 19.29
N ARG A 403 8.69 33.23 18.62
CA ARG A 403 9.77 33.69 17.73
C ARG A 403 9.33 33.78 16.26
N ASN A 404 8.05 33.60 15.99
CA ASN A 404 7.45 33.52 14.65
C ASN A 404 8.05 32.40 13.78
N TYR A 405 8.53 31.32 14.41
CA TYR A 405 8.98 30.13 13.71
C TYR A 405 7.79 29.18 13.45
N ASP A 406 7.80 28.55 12.28
CA ASP A 406 6.86 27.54 11.85
C ASP A 406 7.41 26.12 12.12
N VAL A 407 6.50 25.20 12.45
CA VAL A 407 6.82 23.84 12.88
C VAL A 407 6.03 22.84 12.04
N ILE A 408 6.71 21.89 11.40
CA ILE A 408 6.12 20.80 10.62
C ILE A 408 5.57 19.73 11.58
N GLN A 409 4.39 19.21 11.29
CA GLN A 409 3.82 18.03 11.95
C GLN A 409 4.09 16.76 11.14
N ILE A 410 4.70 15.77 11.80
CA ILE A 410 5.24 14.57 11.17
C ILE A 410 5.05 13.36 12.10
N ASP A 411 3.97 12.60 11.93
CA ASP A 411 3.52 11.57 12.89
C ASP A 411 3.61 10.11 12.37
N ASN A 412 4.14 9.87 11.16
CA ASN A 412 4.16 8.52 10.58
C ASN A 412 5.48 7.81 10.84
N ILE A 413 5.44 6.48 10.97
CA ILE A 413 6.61 5.63 11.22
C ILE A 413 7.72 5.84 10.17
N ILE A 414 7.34 6.05 8.91
CA ILE A 414 8.29 6.23 7.80
C ILE A 414 9.00 7.59 7.83
N ASP A 415 8.50 8.54 8.62
CA ASP A 415 8.88 9.93 8.48
C ASP A 415 10.31 10.23 8.96
N ASN A 416 10.82 9.49 9.96
CA ASN A 416 12.22 9.63 10.38
C ASN A 416 13.19 9.35 9.22
N HIS A 417 12.90 8.31 8.43
CA HIS A 417 13.66 7.98 7.22
C HIS A 417 13.47 9.03 6.14
N PHE A 418 12.24 9.53 5.96
CA PHE A 418 11.92 10.58 5.02
C PHE A 418 12.70 11.88 5.31
N ILE A 419 12.71 12.33 6.57
CA ILE A 419 13.50 13.49 7.03
C ILE A 419 14.98 13.29 6.73
N SER A 420 15.54 12.14 7.12
CA SER A 420 16.97 11.86 6.90
C SER A 420 17.32 11.82 5.40
N ALA A 421 16.41 11.32 4.56
CA ALA A 421 16.60 11.35 3.11
C ALA A 421 16.51 12.78 2.55
N LEU A 422 15.59 13.61 3.05
CA LEU A 422 15.51 15.02 2.66
C LEU A 422 16.75 15.81 3.06
N GLU A 423 17.28 15.64 4.28
CA GLU A 423 18.54 16.28 4.71
C GLU A 423 19.70 15.95 3.75
N ASN A 424 19.80 14.70 3.29
CA ASN A 424 20.83 14.29 2.35
C ASN A 424 20.63 14.86 0.94
N LYS A 425 19.38 15.08 0.52
CA LYS A 425 19.04 15.52 -0.85
C LYS A 425 18.87 17.05 -0.96
N LEU A 426 18.63 17.74 0.13
CA LEU A 426 18.43 19.19 0.20
C LEU A 426 19.67 19.85 0.80
N GLU A 427 20.55 20.36 -0.06
CA GLU A 427 21.74 21.08 0.39
C GLU A 427 21.35 22.33 1.22
N GLY A 428 22.02 22.51 2.35
CA GLY A 428 21.80 23.66 3.23
C GLY A 428 20.55 23.56 4.10
N VAL A 429 19.89 22.39 4.18
CA VAL A 429 18.69 22.18 5.01
C VAL A 429 18.98 21.17 6.12
N GLN A 430 18.55 21.49 7.34
CA GLN A 430 18.57 20.57 8.48
C GLN A 430 17.19 20.48 9.11
N PHE A 431 16.84 19.31 9.63
CA PHE A 431 15.61 19.11 10.38
C PHE A 431 15.95 18.94 11.85
N LYS A 432 15.29 19.73 12.70
CA LYS A 432 15.47 19.67 14.15
C LYS A 432 14.13 19.49 14.84
N ARG A 433 14.05 18.55 15.78
CA ARG A 433 12.82 18.35 16.55
C ARG A 433 12.69 19.46 17.60
N VAL A 434 11.48 19.95 17.85
CA VAL A 434 11.25 21.10 18.74
C VAL A 434 11.69 20.89 20.19
N ASP A 435 11.78 19.63 20.67
CA ASP A 435 12.25 19.28 22.02
C ASP A 435 13.75 18.94 22.07
N ALA A 436 14.47 19.03 20.93
CA ALA A 436 15.86 18.57 20.86
C ALA A 436 16.82 19.45 21.66
N ASP A 437 16.51 20.75 21.75
CA ASP A 437 17.23 21.77 22.49
C ASP A 437 16.28 22.96 22.75
N THR A 438 16.76 23.99 23.42
CA THR A 438 16.09 25.29 23.51
C THR A 438 15.94 25.92 22.14
N ILE A 439 14.84 26.62 21.91
CA ILE A 439 14.49 27.18 20.60
C ILE A 439 15.58 28.11 20.02
N ASP A 440 16.28 28.86 20.87
CA ASP A 440 17.39 29.74 20.47
C ASP A 440 18.66 28.96 20.09
N LYS A 441 18.83 27.73 20.57
CA LYS A 441 19.91 26.82 20.16
C LYS A 441 19.55 25.99 18.94
N LEU A 442 18.27 25.67 18.77
CA LEU A 442 17.78 25.03 17.55
C LEU A 442 18.05 25.91 16.32
N ILE A 443 17.89 27.22 16.46
CA ILE A 443 18.21 28.22 15.42
C ILE A 443 19.17 29.25 16.03
N ASP A 444 20.45 28.88 16.09
CA ASP A 444 21.49 29.72 16.66
C ASP A 444 21.85 30.86 15.70
N LYS A 445 21.51 32.10 16.08
CA LYS A 445 21.82 33.32 15.33
C LYS A 445 23.11 34.03 15.80
N ASP A 446 23.92 33.36 16.62
CA ASP A 446 25.12 33.89 17.28
C ASP A 446 24.85 35.11 18.17
N GLU A 447 23.62 35.19 18.70
CA GLU A 447 23.24 36.22 19.67
C GLU A 447 23.84 35.88 21.04
N LYS A 448 24.76 36.72 21.51
CA LYS A 448 25.33 36.59 22.86
C LYS A 448 24.36 37.13 23.89
N VAL A 449 23.59 36.23 24.50
CA VAL A 449 22.82 36.52 25.70
C VAL A 449 23.70 36.25 26.92
N GLU A 450 24.01 37.29 27.68
CA GLU A 450 24.73 37.14 28.95
C GLU A 450 23.77 36.73 30.07
N SER A 451 24.29 35.97 31.03
CA SER A 451 23.55 35.60 32.23
C SER A 451 23.48 36.78 33.19
N VAL A 452 22.29 37.05 33.75
CA VAL A 452 22.13 38.02 34.86
C VAL A 452 22.71 37.51 36.18
N LEU A 453 22.95 36.20 36.30
CA LEU A 453 23.60 35.57 37.45
C LEU A 453 25.12 35.54 37.27
N ASN A 454 25.86 35.85 38.34
CA ASN A 454 27.32 35.71 38.38
C ASN A 454 27.78 34.24 38.48
N GLU A 455 29.08 33.97 38.38
CA GLU A 455 29.63 32.60 38.37
C GLU A 455 29.35 31.81 39.67
N GLU A 456 29.39 32.47 40.83
CA GLU A 456 29.10 31.84 42.13
C GLU A 456 27.61 31.46 42.22
N GLU A 457 26.73 32.36 41.81
CA GLU A 457 25.28 32.15 41.77
C GLU A 457 24.89 31.02 40.81
N GLN A 458 25.50 30.99 39.62
CA GLN A 458 25.32 29.91 38.66
C GLN A 458 25.76 28.56 39.24
N THR A 459 26.92 28.51 39.90
CA THR A 459 27.42 27.28 40.54
C THR A 459 26.49 26.81 41.65
N SER A 460 25.95 27.74 42.44
CA SER A 460 24.98 27.43 43.50
C SER A 460 23.67 26.85 42.94
N ILE A 461 23.07 27.50 41.94
CA ILE A 461 21.85 27.02 41.28
C ILE A 461 22.08 25.63 40.68
N LYS A 462 23.19 25.43 39.95
CA LYS A 462 23.50 24.14 39.35
C LYS A 462 23.57 23.03 40.40
N SER A 463 24.29 23.26 41.49
CA SER A 463 24.42 22.29 42.58
C SER A 463 23.09 21.96 43.23
N LEU A 464 22.20 22.95 43.42
CA LEU A 464 20.86 22.71 43.97
C LEU A 464 20.01 21.81 43.07
N PHE A 465 20.05 22.03 41.75
CA PHE A 465 19.33 21.16 40.82
C PHE A 465 19.96 19.76 40.74
N GLU A 466 21.29 19.65 40.79
CA GLU A 466 21.99 18.36 40.82
C GLU A 466 21.59 17.48 42.03
N LYS A 467 21.18 18.09 43.15
CA LYS A 467 20.67 17.35 44.33
C LYS A 467 19.28 16.73 44.11
N VAL A 468 18.46 17.25 43.19
CA VAL A 468 17.05 16.83 43.04
C VAL A 468 16.78 15.96 41.81
N ILE A 469 17.76 15.88 40.89
CA ILE A 469 17.69 15.07 39.68
C ILE A 469 18.23 13.64 39.91
N ASP A 470 17.84 12.70 39.07
CA ASP A 470 18.56 11.43 38.91
C ASP A 470 19.71 11.61 37.91
N ALA A 471 20.94 11.59 38.39
CA ALA A 471 22.14 11.78 37.57
C ALA A 471 22.34 10.70 36.48
N ASN A 472 21.63 9.57 36.55
CA ASN A 472 21.65 8.57 35.47
C ASN A 472 20.72 8.93 34.30
N ALA A 473 19.69 9.76 34.58
CA ALA A 473 18.65 10.11 33.63
C ALA A 473 18.74 11.58 33.15
N ALA A 474 19.30 12.48 33.95
CA ALA A 474 19.28 13.91 33.67
C ALA A 474 20.66 14.57 33.79
N THR A 475 20.92 15.56 32.95
CA THR A 475 22.07 16.48 33.09
C THR A 475 21.59 17.91 33.26
N VAL A 476 22.13 18.63 34.26
CA VAL A 476 21.80 20.04 34.48
C VAL A 476 22.59 20.94 33.54
N VAL A 477 21.89 21.73 32.75
CA VAL A 477 22.47 22.68 31.78
C VAL A 477 21.99 24.09 32.12
N LEU A 478 22.92 25.00 32.43
CA LEU A 478 22.60 26.41 32.61
C LEU A 478 22.59 27.08 31.25
N THR A 479 21.56 27.86 30.94
CA THR A 479 21.47 28.60 29.69
C THR A 479 20.80 29.95 29.92
N PRO A 480 21.41 31.07 29.50
CA PRO A 480 20.74 32.36 29.50
C PRO A 480 19.71 32.38 28.35
N LEU A 481 18.43 32.53 28.69
CA LEU A 481 17.31 32.59 27.74
C LEU A 481 16.50 33.88 27.95
N SER A 482 15.37 34.04 27.24
CA SER A 482 14.46 35.15 27.50
C SER A 482 13.88 35.04 28.92
N PRO A 483 13.74 36.14 29.69
CA PRO A 483 13.09 36.11 30.99
C PRO A 483 11.63 35.62 30.97
N GLU A 484 10.98 35.66 29.80
CA GLU A 484 9.60 35.18 29.57
C GLU A 484 9.54 33.68 29.24
N ASP A 485 10.66 33.06 28.87
CA ASP A 485 10.72 31.61 28.64
C ASP A 485 10.67 30.87 29.99
N ASN A 486 10.22 29.61 29.98
CA ASN A 486 10.10 28.81 31.20
C ASN A 486 11.40 28.80 32.04
N PRO A 487 11.30 28.87 33.39
CA PRO A 487 12.46 28.89 34.28
C PRO A 487 13.29 27.61 34.19
N VAL A 488 12.61 26.47 33.98
CA VAL A 488 13.21 25.16 33.83
C VAL A 488 12.47 24.42 32.73
N SER A 489 13.20 23.87 31.78
CA SER A 489 12.67 23.05 30.68
C SER A 489 13.45 21.74 30.57
N VAL A 490 12.84 20.76 29.94
CA VAL A 490 13.50 19.49 29.59
C VAL A 490 13.85 19.57 28.10
N THR A 491 15.01 19.07 27.70
CA THR A 491 15.32 18.88 26.27
C THR A 491 15.94 17.51 26.06
N ARG A 492 15.77 16.94 24.86
CA ARG A 492 16.22 15.59 24.51
C ARG A 492 17.21 15.67 23.35
N PRO A 493 18.52 15.65 23.60
CA PRO A 493 19.53 15.85 22.57
C PRO A 493 19.31 14.97 21.33
N GLU A 494 19.24 15.61 20.16
CA GLU A 494 18.90 14.94 18.91
C GLU A 494 19.87 13.79 18.56
N PHE A 495 21.16 13.98 18.82
CA PHE A 495 22.18 12.97 18.60
C PHE A 495 21.91 11.67 19.39
N MET A 496 21.56 11.78 20.67
CA MET A 496 21.29 10.62 21.52
C MET A 496 20.04 9.88 21.08
N ARG A 497 18.98 10.63 20.71
CA ARG A 497 17.76 10.05 20.15
C ARG A 497 18.02 9.31 18.84
N ARG A 498 18.65 9.97 17.86
CA ARG A 498 18.97 9.35 16.56
C ARG A 498 19.89 8.14 16.72
N MET A 499 20.83 8.16 17.66
CA MET A 499 21.67 7.00 18.00
C MET A 499 20.85 5.82 18.52
N LYS A 500 19.93 6.06 19.46
CA LYS A 500 19.06 5.01 20.03
C LYS A 500 18.14 4.39 18.98
N GLU A 501 17.57 5.22 18.09
CA GLU A 501 16.78 4.76 16.94
C GLU A 501 17.60 3.87 16.00
N MET A 502 18.81 4.31 15.64
CA MET A 502 19.72 3.55 14.76
C MET A 502 20.18 2.22 15.37
N SER A 503 20.45 2.17 16.67
CA SER A 503 20.82 0.92 17.36
C SER A 503 19.66 -0.07 17.47
N SER A 504 18.45 0.43 17.73
CA SER A 504 17.23 -0.40 17.76
C SER A 504 16.96 -1.04 16.39
N TYR A 505 17.19 -0.28 15.31
CA TYR A 505 17.04 -0.77 13.94
C TYR A 505 18.09 -1.83 13.56
N ASN A 506 19.35 -1.65 13.97
CA ASN A 506 20.44 -2.59 13.66
C ASN A 506 20.49 -3.82 14.58
N GLY A 507 19.50 -4.00 15.48
CA GLY A 507 19.46 -5.11 16.43
C GLY A 507 20.60 -5.08 17.47
N MET A 508 21.24 -3.94 17.67
CA MET A 508 22.25 -3.75 18.71
C MET A 508 21.56 -3.29 20.00
N ASP A 509 21.18 -4.25 20.84
CA ASP A 509 20.45 -4.07 22.11
C ASP A 509 21.13 -3.14 23.14
N PHE A 510 22.40 -2.79 22.95
CA PHE A 510 23.17 -2.01 23.92
C PHE A 510 22.69 -0.55 24.07
N ALA A 511 22.35 0.14 22.98
CA ALA A 511 21.85 1.52 23.09
C ALA A 511 20.34 1.59 23.28
N ALA A 512 19.59 0.55 22.86
CA ALA A 512 18.15 0.45 23.10
C ALA A 512 17.83 0.29 24.61
N SER A 513 18.72 -0.38 25.35
CA SER A 513 18.60 -0.59 26.80
C SER A 513 19.11 0.57 27.68
N MET A 514 19.71 1.62 27.07
CA MET A 514 20.09 2.80 27.84
C MET A 514 18.85 3.60 28.28
N PRO A 515 18.83 4.11 29.53
CA PRO A 515 17.79 5.01 30.01
C PRO A 515 17.64 6.22 29.07
N ASP A 516 16.42 6.74 28.95
CA ASP A 516 16.19 7.99 28.24
C ASP A 516 16.88 9.13 29.00
N GLN A 517 17.99 9.61 28.44
CA GLN A 517 18.72 10.75 28.98
C GLN A 517 18.13 12.06 28.45
N TYR A 518 17.97 13.03 29.34
CA TYR A 518 17.51 14.36 29.00
C TYR A 518 18.35 15.44 29.69
N ASN A 519 18.31 16.65 29.14
CA ASN A 519 18.87 17.82 29.78
C ASN A 519 17.77 18.54 30.57
N LEU A 520 18.07 18.92 31.80
CA LEU A 520 17.29 19.87 32.56
C LEU A 520 17.91 21.25 32.33
N VAL A 521 17.31 22.03 31.45
CA VAL A 521 17.80 23.35 31.07
C VAL A 521 17.25 24.38 32.06
N ILE A 522 18.14 25.15 32.67
CA ILE A 522 17.80 26.18 33.65
C ILE A 522 18.04 27.54 33.01
N ASN A 523 16.98 28.33 32.92
CA ASN A 523 17.03 29.70 32.41
C ASN A 523 17.66 30.62 33.46
N THR A 524 18.93 30.99 33.27
CA THR A 524 19.64 31.85 34.24
C THR A 524 19.13 33.28 34.26
N ASN A 525 18.35 33.71 33.26
CA ASN A 525 17.77 35.04 33.18
C ASN A 525 16.34 35.12 33.72
N HIS A 526 15.74 33.99 34.10
CA HIS A 526 14.40 33.99 34.65
C HIS A 526 14.38 34.56 36.08
N PRO A 527 13.46 35.50 36.42
CA PRO A 527 13.41 36.16 37.73
C PRO A 527 13.28 35.20 38.93
N VAL A 528 12.72 34.01 38.69
CA VAL A 528 12.60 32.96 39.71
C VAL A 528 13.97 32.49 40.21
N MET A 529 15.02 32.46 39.38
CA MET A 529 16.34 32.01 39.83
C MET A 529 16.91 32.96 40.88
N GLY A 530 16.82 34.27 40.64
CA GLY A 530 17.19 35.28 41.64
C GLY A 530 16.33 35.21 42.90
N SER A 531 15.02 34.97 42.73
CA SER A 531 14.10 34.81 43.87
C SER A 531 14.46 33.59 44.74
N VAL A 532 14.87 32.48 44.13
CA VAL A 532 15.29 31.27 44.85
C VAL A 532 16.62 31.49 45.57
N LEU A 533 17.57 32.16 44.94
CA LEU A 533 18.86 32.50 45.57
C LEU A 533 18.67 33.39 46.82
N GLY A 534 17.70 34.30 46.79
CA GLY A 534 17.36 35.21 47.89
C GLY A 534 16.70 34.56 49.10
N ILE A 535 16.28 33.28 49.02
CA ILE A 535 15.70 32.56 50.17
C ILE A 535 16.80 32.27 51.20
N ALA A 536 16.57 32.68 52.45
CA ALA A 536 17.51 32.48 53.56
C ALA A 536 17.45 31.05 54.14
N ASP A 537 16.26 30.43 54.16
CA ASP A 537 16.08 29.07 54.67
C ASP A 537 16.48 28.03 53.61
N GLU A 538 17.48 27.20 53.93
CA GLU A 538 17.97 26.13 53.04
C GLU A 538 16.87 25.11 52.69
N GLY A 539 16.01 24.77 53.65
CA GLY A 539 14.93 23.80 53.44
C GLY A 539 13.86 24.31 52.47
N GLU A 540 13.47 25.58 52.62
CA GLU A 540 12.56 26.25 51.67
C GLU A 540 13.22 26.37 50.29
N LYS A 541 14.52 26.71 50.22
CA LYS A 541 15.26 26.80 48.95
C LYS A 541 15.27 25.46 48.21
N GLU A 542 15.59 24.36 48.88
CA GLU A 542 15.54 23.01 48.29
C GLU A 542 14.11 22.63 47.87
N SER A 543 13.11 22.99 48.67
CA SER A 543 11.69 22.76 48.35
C SER A 543 11.25 23.48 47.07
N ARG A 544 11.67 24.74 46.87
CA ARG A 544 11.39 25.52 45.64
C ARG A 544 12.10 24.93 44.42
N ILE A 545 13.36 24.52 44.56
CA ILE A 545 14.10 23.86 43.48
C ILE A 545 13.43 22.55 43.07
N LYS A 546 13.02 21.72 44.05
CA LYS A 546 12.28 20.50 43.78
C LYS A 546 10.94 20.78 43.10
N GLN A 547 10.26 21.86 43.48
CA GLN A 547 9.03 22.30 42.83
C GLN A 547 9.26 22.68 41.35
N LEU A 548 10.32 23.43 41.05
CA LEU A 548 10.66 23.81 39.67
C LEU A 548 11.04 22.60 38.82
N HIS A 549 11.84 21.68 39.37
CA HIS A 549 12.17 20.42 38.72
C HIS A 549 10.90 19.60 38.39
N ASP A 550 10.02 19.40 39.38
CA ASP A 550 8.82 18.58 39.18
C ASP A 550 7.81 19.26 38.22
N LEU A 551 7.74 20.60 38.19
CA LEU A 551 6.97 21.35 37.18
C LEU A 551 7.48 21.09 35.76
N ALA A 552 8.81 21.10 35.57
CA ALA A 552 9.42 20.81 34.28
C ALA A 552 9.08 19.39 33.81
N LEU A 553 9.21 18.39 34.71
CA LEU A 553 8.82 17.01 34.41
C LEU A 553 7.32 16.85 34.15
N LEU A 554 6.48 17.56 34.90
CA LEU A 554 5.03 17.53 34.71
C LEU A 554 4.64 18.07 33.33
N SER A 555 5.28 19.14 32.87
CA SER A 555 5.04 19.75 31.55
C SER A 555 5.30 18.79 30.38
N GLN A 556 6.10 17.75 30.60
CA GLN A 556 6.47 16.73 29.63
C GLN A 556 5.77 15.39 29.88
N GLY A 557 4.79 15.35 30.79
CA GLY A 557 4.12 14.12 31.17
C GLY A 557 5.04 13.07 31.83
N MET A 558 6.22 13.46 32.29
CA MET A 558 7.23 12.56 32.89
C MET A 558 6.97 12.34 34.39
N LEU A 559 6.29 13.28 35.06
CA LEU A 559 5.99 13.18 36.48
C LEU A 559 4.78 12.25 36.74
N LYS A 560 5.02 11.06 37.30
CA LYS A 560 3.99 10.02 37.52
C LYS A 560 4.05 9.41 38.92
N GLY A 561 3.00 8.69 39.30
CA GLY A 561 2.98 7.84 40.50
C GLY A 561 3.18 8.59 41.82
N ASN A 562 4.10 8.09 42.65
CA ASN A 562 4.39 8.64 43.97
C ASN A 562 4.98 10.06 43.89
N ASP A 563 5.79 10.35 42.87
CA ASP A 563 6.41 11.66 42.71
C ASP A 563 5.37 12.73 42.37
N LEU A 564 4.41 12.40 41.50
CA LEU A 564 3.26 13.27 41.22
C LEU A 564 2.42 13.52 42.49
N SER A 565 2.17 12.48 43.28
CA SER A 565 1.41 12.61 44.54
C SER A 565 2.13 13.51 45.54
N THR A 566 3.46 13.41 45.61
CA THR A 566 4.31 14.23 46.48
C THR A 566 4.35 15.69 46.01
N PHE A 567 4.47 15.91 44.71
CA PHE A 567 4.39 17.24 44.09
C PHE A 567 3.05 17.93 44.39
N VAL A 568 1.92 17.23 44.22
CA VAL A 568 0.59 17.79 44.48
C VAL A 568 0.45 18.17 45.97
N LYS A 569 0.87 17.30 46.89
CA LYS A 569 0.85 17.61 48.34
C LYS A 569 1.71 18.81 48.69
N ARG A 570 2.92 18.90 48.13
CA ARG A 570 3.83 20.04 48.33
C ARG A 570 3.22 21.33 47.79
N SER A 571 2.57 21.26 46.63
CA SER A 571 1.88 22.41 46.01
C SER A 571 0.74 22.94 46.89
N PHE A 572 -0.08 22.05 47.47
CA PHE A 572 -1.10 22.47 48.45
C PHE A 572 -0.48 23.10 49.70
N GLY A 573 0.62 22.55 50.21
CA GLY A 573 1.36 23.13 51.33
C GLY A 573 1.86 24.54 51.04
N MET A 574 2.45 24.76 49.85
CA MET A 574 2.96 26.06 49.40
C MET A 574 1.88 27.12 49.17
N LEU A 575 0.63 26.72 48.90
CA LEU A 575 -0.51 27.65 48.77
C LEU A 575 -1.14 28.00 50.12
N ALA A 576 -0.93 27.17 51.14
CA ALA A 576 -1.44 27.37 52.49
C ALA A 576 -0.49 28.22 53.37
N SER A 577 0.79 28.27 53.01
CA SER A 577 1.84 29.13 53.58
C SER A 577 1.90 30.47 52.89
#